data_AF-A0A3N5TPI6-F1
#
_entry.id   AF-A0A3N5TPI6-F1
#
_cell.length_a   1.000
_cell.length_b   1.000
_cell.length_c   1.000
_cell.angle_alpha   90.00
_cell.angle_beta   90.00
_cell.angle_gamma   90.00
#
_symmetry.space_group_name_H-M   'P 1'
#
loop_
_entity.id
_entity.type
_entity.pdbx_description
1 polymer ?
#
loop_
_entity_poly.entity_id
_entity_poly.type
_entity_poly.pdbx_seq_one_letter_code
_entity_poly.pdbx_strand_id
1 'polypeptide(L)' 'MANDNLAELRGQIERITYVNDENGFTIARVKVAGRKEPVTVVGHIVNPAPGEILSMKGEWGRHP' A
#
# COMPACT_ATOMS: atom_id res chain seq x y z
N MET A 1 11.14 -21.81 9.36
CA MET A 1 10.85 -21.67 7.92
C MET A 1 9.75 -20.62 7.83
N ALA A 2 10.08 -19.38 7.46
CA ALA A 2 9.06 -18.33 7.32
C ALA A 2 8.14 -18.73 6.18
N ASN A 3 6.84 -18.79 6.45
CA ASN A 3 5.85 -19.17 5.45
C ASN A 3 5.70 -17.97 4.51
N ASP A 4 6.40 -17.99 3.38
CA ASP A 4 6.48 -16.90 2.39
C ASP A 4 5.20 -16.80 1.55
N ASN A 5 4.04 -16.68 2.21
CA ASN A 5 2.76 -16.39 1.56
C ASN A 5 2.56 -14.87 1.50
N LEU A 6 3.43 -14.21 0.74
CA LEU A 6 3.23 -12.81 0.38
C LEU A 6 2.01 -12.70 -0.53
N ALA A 7 0.97 -12.01 -0.06
CA ALA A 7 -0.26 -11.85 -0.84
C ALA A 7 -0.18 -10.62 -1.74
N GLU A 8 -0.80 -10.72 -2.92
CA GLU A 8 -0.87 -9.64 -3.89
C GLU A 8 -2.17 -8.85 -3.74
N LEU A 9 -2.08 -7.52 -3.72
CA LEU A 9 -3.21 -6.61 -3.77
C LEU A 9 -2.99 -5.58 -4.87
N ARG A 10 -4.07 -5.24 -5.57
CA ARG A 10 -4.10 -4.14 -6.54
C ARG A 10 -5.12 -3.11 -6.10
N GLY A 11 -4.77 -1.83 -6.18
CA GLY A 11 -5.66 -0.76 -5.75
C GLY A 11 -5.20 0.63 -6.17
N GLN A 12 -6.07 1.60 -5.96
CA GLN A 12 -5.83 3.00 -6.29
C GLN A 12 -5.39 3.79 -5.06
N ILE A 13 -4.36 4.61 -5.16
CA ILE A 13 -3.98 5.54 -4.10
C ILE A 13 -5.10 6.57 -3.94
N GLU A 14 -5.78 6.59 -2.80
CA GLU A 14 -6.76 7.64 -2.48
C GLU A 14 -6.07 8.87 -1.90
N ARG A 15 -5.11 8.66 -1.01
CA ARG A 15 -4.31 9.71 -0.39
C ARG A 15 -2.98 9.20 0.10
N ILE A 16 -2.00 10.09 0.11
CA ILE A 16 -0.71 9.90 0.75
C ILE A 16 -0.83 10.47 2.16
N THR A 17 -0.47 9.67 3.15
CA THR A 17 -0.41 10.10 4.55
C THR A 17 0.97 10.65 4.87
N TYR A 18 2.02 10.04 4.32
CA TYR A 18 3.40 10.47 4.47
C TYR A 18 4.22 9.98 3.28
N VAL A 19 5.18 10.79 2.84
CA VAL A 19 6.22 10.39 1.90
C VAL A 19 7.54 11.00 2.36
N ASN A 20 8.60 10.20 2.31
CA ASN A 20 9.96 10.67 2.39
C ASN A 20 10.54 10.68 0.98
N ASP A 21 10.74 11.87 0.41
CA ASP A 21 11.21 12.03 -0.96
C ASP A 21 12.67 11.62 -1.16
N GLU A 22 13.46 11.49 -0.08
CA GLU A 22 14.86 11.07 -0.14
C GLU A 22 15.01 9.58 -0.44
N ASN A 23 14.15 8.74 0.15
CA ASN A 23 14.26 7.27 0.06
C ASN A 23 12.99 6.58 -0.46
N GLY A 24 11.94 7.33 -0.76
CA GLY A 24 10.65 6.83 -1.25
C GLY A 24 9.78 6.15 -0.19
N PHE A 25 10.16 6.17 1.10
CA PHE A 25 9.33 5.59 2.16
C PHE A 25 7.97 6.29 2.17
N THR A 26 6.92 5.50 1.96
CA THR A 26 5.57 6.00 1.72
C THR A 26 4.59 5.28 2.64
N ILE A 27 3.70 6.06 3.26
CA ILE A 27 2.49 5.58 3.91
C ILE A 27 1.31 6.13 3.12
N ALA A 28 0.52 5.25 2.52
CA ALA A 28 -0.61 5.62 1.68
C ALA A 28 -1.89 4.88 2.09
N ARG A 29 -3.04 5.49 1.80
CA ARG A 29 -4.34 4.84 1.85
C ARG A 29 -4.74 4.43 0.44
N VAL A 30 -4.92 3.14 0.24
CA VAL A 30 -5.18 2.53 -1.06
C VAL A 30 -6.54 1.86 -1.08
N LYS A 31 -7.39 2.25 -2.02
CA LYS A 31 -8.67 1.62 -2.28
C LYS A 31 -8.46 0.34 -3.08
N VAL A 32 -8.79 -0.78 -2.46
CA VAL A 32 -8.68 -2.12 -3.05
C VAL A 32 -10.08 -2.61 -3.39
N ALA A 33 -10.26 -3.18 -4.58
CA ALA A 33 -11.55 -3.74 -4.99
C ALA A 33 -12.01 -4.84 -4.00
N GLY A 34 -13.30 -4.84 -3.67
CA GLY A 34 -13.88 -5.80 -2.72
C GLY A 34 -13.65 -5.45 -1.24
N ARG A 35 -12.91 -4.38 -0.91
CA ARG A 35 -12.79 -3.86 0.46
C ARG A 35 -13.59 -2.56 0.60
N LYS A 36 -14.37 -2.45 1.68
CA LYS A 36 -15.16 -1.24 1.97
C LYS A 36 -14.28 -0.08 2.41
N GLU A 37 -13.28 -0.37 3.22
CA GLU A 37 -12.34 0.62 3.75
C GLU A 37 -11.01 0.54 3.01
N PRO A 38 -10.34 1.69 2.79
CA PRO A 38 -9.01 1.69 2.18
C PRO A 38 -8.01 0.98 3.08
N VAL A 39 -7.02 0.34 2.47
CA VAL A 39 -5.94 -0.35 3.16
C VAL A 39 -4.78 0.64 3.39
N THR A 40 -4.13 0.57 4.55
CA THR A 40 -2.85 1.27 4.73
C THR A 40 -1.75 0.46 4.06
N VAL A 41 -1.00 1.12 3.18
CA VAL A 41 0.18 0.58 2.51
C VAL A 41 1.39 1.28 3.07
N VAL A 42 2.39 0.50 3.45
CA VAL A 42 3.70 0.99 3.90
C VAL A 42 4.76 0.32 3.04
N GLY A 43 5.62 1.11 2.42
CA GLY A 43 6.67 0.59 1.54
C GLY A 43 7.46 1.70 0.85
N HIS A 44 8.38 1.33 -0.03
CA HIS A 44 9.13 2.30 -0.83
C HIS A 44 8.45 2.46 -2.19
N ILE A 45 7.94 3.66 -2.46
CA ILE A 45 7.25 4.03 -3.70
C ILE A 45 7.88 5.32 -4.19
N VAL A 46 8.37 5.33 -5.42
CA VAL A 46 9.01 6.52 -6.00
C VAL A 46 7.92 7.43 -6.58
N ASN A 47 7.87 8.67 -6.11
CA ASN A 47 6.90 9.69 -6.56
C ASN A 47 5.43 9.21 -6.54
N PRO A 48 4.92 8.67 -5.40
CA PRO A 48 3.54 8.22 -5.32
C PRO A 48 2.57 9.37 -5.60
N ALA A 49 1.48 9.11 -6.32
CA ALA A 49 0.45 10.11 -6.59
C ALA A 49 -0.98 9.60 -6.32
N PRO A 50 -1.88 10.41 -5.72
CA PRO A 50 -3.29 10.07 -5.66
C PRO A 50 -3.86 9.82 -7.06
N GLY A 51 -4.69 8.78 -7.18
CA GLY A 51 -5.25 8.33 -8.45
C GLY A 51 -4.44 7.23 -9.14
N GLU A 52 -3.17 7.02 -8.75
CA GLU A 52 -2.30 5.98 -9.30
C GLU A 52 -2.77 4.57 -8.90
N ILE A 53 -2.62 3.60 -9.81
CA ILE A 53 -2.93 2.20 -9.56
C ILE A 53 -1.66 1.44 -9.20
N LEU A 54 -1.60 0.92 -7.98
CA LEU A 54 -0.51 0.10 -7.50
C LEU A 54 -0.84 -1.39 -7.58
N SER A 55 0.15 -2.20 -7.93
CA SER A 55 0.16 -3.64 -7.67
C SER A 55 1.22 -3.91 -6.62
N MET A 56 0.83 -4.54 -5.52
CA MET A 56 1.61 -4.60 -4.29
C MET A 56 1.65 -6.05 -3.81
N LYS A 57 2.82 -6.51 -3.37
CA LYS A 57 3.01 -7.85 -2.80
C LYS A 57 3.59 -7.69 -1.41
N GLY A 58 2.99 -8.34 -0.42
CA GLY A 58 3.39 -8.12 0.97
C GLY A 58 2.58 -8.91 2.00
N GLU A 59 2.92 -8.67 3.26
CA GLU A 59 2.12 -9.10 4.40
C GLU A 59 0.99 -8.11 4.63
N TRP A 60 -0.23 -8.62 4.85
CA TRP A 60 -1.40 -7.79 5.07
C TRP A 60 -2.07 -8.20 6.38
N GLY A 61 -2.01 -7.32 7.37
CA GLY A 61 -2.62 -7.51 8.68
C GLY A 61 -3.81 -6.60 8.91
N ARG A 62 -4.64 -6.96 9.89
CA ARG A 62 -5.62 -6.06 10.51
C ARG A 62 -5.22 -5.93 11.98
N HIS A 63 -4.98 -4.71 12.43
CA HIS A 63 -4.81 -4.46 13.86
C HIS A 63 -6.17 -4.54 14.57
N PRO A 64 -6.24 -5.12 15.78
CA PRO A 64 -7.46 -5.17 16.60
C PRO A 64 -7.94 -3.77 17.01
#